data_AF-A0A2B9DKI9-F1
#
_entry.id   AF-A0A2B9DKI9-F1
#
_cell.length_a   1.000
_cell.length_b   1.000
_cell.length_c   1.000
_cell.angle_alpha   90.00
_cell.angle_beta   90.00
_cell.angle_gamma   90.00
#
_symmetry.space_group_name_H-M   'P 1'
#
loop_
_entity.id
_entity.type
_entity.pdbx_description
1 polymer ?
#
loop_
_entity_poly.entity_id
_entity_poly.type
_entity_poly.pdbx_seq_one_letter_code
_entity_poly.pdbx_strand_id
1 'polypeptide(L)'
;MDELTVANDQTSNKLVFENNGEVVTDSLIIAEMFGKEHKNVKRDILETISKLASLQHSAEVDELGINFNTLKFEPIEYRDNRNRIQEKYFLNFDAFMLVTMSYTTQKAMLLKVKYINEFNRMKNHIQNQQQVPTDPMSILKLTFEALEGQKQELQHIKSDVKDLRENA
;
A
#
# COMPACT_ATOMS: atom_id res chain seq x y z
N MET A 1 20.78 24.77 -8.41
CA MET A 1 19.39 24.32 -8.69
C MET A 1 19.00 23.53 -7.47
N ASP A 2 18.51 24.27 -6.47
CA ASP A 2 18.02 23.72 -5.21
C ASP A 2 16.54 23.42 -5.38
N GLU A 3 16.17 22.14 -5.28
CA GLU A 3 14.80 21.75 -4.97
C GLU A 3 14.80 21.19 -3.54
N LEU A 4 14.42 22.06 -2.63
CA LEU A 4 14.02 21.73 -1.27
C LEU A 4 12.57 21.24 -1.26
N THR A 5 12.27 20.44 -0.23
CA THR A 5 10.96 20.08 0.34
C THR A 5 10.19 18.97 -0.38
N VAL A 6 9.74 17.91 0.28
CA VAL A 6 8.92 17.95 1.51
C VAL A 6 9.40 16.92 2.54
N ALA A 7 9.89 17.41 3.67
CA ALA A 7 9.80 16.69 4.92
C ALA A 7 8.45 17.03 5.57
N ASN A 8 7.83 16.00 6.14
CA ASN A 8 6.71 16.04 7.07
C ASN A 8 5.31 16.20 6.44
N ASP A 9 4.71 15.06 6.11
CA ASP A 9 3.27 14.93 6.27
C ASP A 9 2.98 13.80 7.27
N GLN A 10 2.06 14.09 8.17
CA GLN A 10 1.70 13.29 9.32
C GLN A 10 1.41 11.85 8.90
N THR A 11 2.20 10.89 9.39
CA THR A 11 2.01 9.46 9.13
C THR A 11 0.74 9.00 9.83
N SER A 12 -0.41 9.25 9.21
CA SER A 12 -1.60 8.43 9.41
C SER A 12 -1.15 6.99 9.18
N ASN A 13 -1.30 6.18 10.23
CA ASN A 13 -0.80 4.83 10.40
C ASN A 13 -1.48 3.84 9.40
N LYS A 14 -1.30 4.10 8.11
CA LYS A 14 -1.93 3.38 7.00
C LYS A 14 -1.20 2.05 6.82
N LEU A 15 -1.91 0.97 7.09
CA LEU A 15 -1.38 -0.39 6.95
C LEU A 15 -1.19 -0.80 5.48
N VAL A 16 -2.04 -0.27 4.61
CA VAL A 16 -2.08 -0.57 3.18
C VAL A 16 -2.33 0.73 2.41
N PHE A 17 -1.93 0.74 1.15
CA PHE A 17 -2.08 1.87 0.24
C PHE A 17 -2.28 1.36 -1.19
N GLU A 18 -2.77 2.23 -2.07
CA GLU A 18 -2.90 1.92 -3.49
C GLU A 18 -1.56 2.11 -4.21
N ASN A 19 -1.21 1.17 -5.08
CA ASN A 19 -0.10 1.25 -6.01
C ASN A 19 -0.56 0.69 -7.36
N ASN A 20 -0.64 1.55 -8.38
CA ASN A 20 -1.07 1.20 -9.74
C ASN A 20 -2.42 0.44 -9.80
N GLY A 21 -3.43 0.92 -9.07
CA GLY A 21 -4.76 0.30 -9.04
C GLY A 21 -4.86 -0.98 -8.20
N GLU A 22 -3.79 -1.37 -7.50
CA GLU A 22 -3.77 -2.52 -6.61
C GLU A 22 -3.50 -2.07 -5.16
N VAL A 23 -4.16 -2.72 -4.20
CA VAL A 23 -3.89 -2.49 -2.78
C VAL A 23 -2.67 -3.29 -2.35
N VAL A 24 -1.67 -2.60 -1.82
CA VAL A 24 -0.42 -3.20 -1.34
C VAL A 24 -0.06 -2.70 0.07
N THR A 25 0.84 -3.41 0.72
CA THR A 25 1.61 -2.93 1.88
C THR A 25 3.09 -3.00 1.56
N ASP A 26 3.95 -2.49 2.44
CA ASP A 26 5.40 -2.61 2.28
C ASP A 26 6.09 -3.28 3.46
N SER A 27 7.29 -3.80 3.21
CA SER A 27 8.06 -4.54 4.21
C SER A 27 8.51 -3.70 5.41
N LEU A 28 8.52 -2.37 5.33
CA LEU A 28 8.79 -1.49 6.48
C LEU A 28 7.57 -1.42 7.40
N ILE A 29 6.37 -1.22 6.83
CA ILE A 29 5.12 -1.20 7.59
C ILE A 29 4.90 -2.56 8.27
N ILE A 30 5.15 -3.67 7.56
CA ILE A 30 5.09 -5.01 8.16
C ILE A 30 6.05 -5.12 9.36
N ALA A 31 7.30 -4.66 9.19
CA ALA A 31 8.30 -4.72 10.25
C ALA A 31 7.87 -3.93 11.50
N GLU A 32 7.39 -2.69 11.30
CA GLU A 32 6.89 -1.83 12.37
C GLU A 32 5.71 -2.47 13.10
N MET A 33 4.67 -2.88 12.36
CA MET A 33 3.42 -3.36 12.95
C MET A 33 3.62 -4.66 13.73
N PHE A 34 4.36 -5.61 13.17
CA PHE A 34 4.65 -6.89 13.81
C PHE A 34 5.80 -6.80 14.84
N GLY A 35 6.45 -5.64 15.00
CA GLY A 35 7.55 -5.46 15.94
C GLY A 35 8.78 -6.30 15.59
N LYS A 36 9.08 -6.46 14.29
CA LYS A 36 10.22 -7.21 13.77
C LYS A 36 11.24 -6.24 13.18
N GLU A 37 12.51 -6.60 13.20
CA GLU A 37 13.50 -5.85 12.42
C GLU A 37 13.24 -6.00 10.91
N HIS A 38 13.39 -4.91 10.14
CA HIS A 38 13.18 -4.92 8.68
C HIS A 38 14.01 -5.99 7.97
N LYS A 39 15.26 -6.20 8.40
CA LYS A 39 16.13 -7.25 7.86
C LYS A 39 15.53 -8.66 7.98
N ASN A 40 14.81 -8.93 9.08
CA ASN A 40 14.17 -10.22 9.31
C ASN A 40 12.93 -10.38 8.43
N VAL A 41 12.14 -9.31 8.25
CA VAL A 41 10.99 -9.34 7.32
C VAL A 41 11.46 -9.56 5.88
N LYS A 42 12.53 -8.89 5.45
CA LYS A 42 13.12 -9.13 4.11
C LYS A 42 13.59 -10.58 3.94
N ARG A 43 14.25 -11.14 4.96
CA ARG A 43 14.64 -12.55 4.94
C ARG A 43 13.42 -13.46 4.77
N ASP A 44 12.37 -13.24 5.57
CA ASP A 44 11.15 -14.05 5.48
C ASP A 44 10.49 -13.96 4.09
N ILE A 45 10.49 -12.76 3.47
CA ILE A 45 10.02 -12.55 2.09
C ILE A 45 10.85 -13.38 1.10
N LEU A 46 12.18 -13.27 1.16
CA LEU A 46 13.08 -14.01 0.27
C LEU A 46 12.97 -15.52 0.44
N GLU A 47 12.81 -16.01 1.67
CA GLU A 47 12.57 -17.42 1.94
C GLU A 47 11.23 -17.90 1.35
N THR A 48 10.17 -17.11 1.46
CA THR A 48 8.88 -17.41 0.83
C THR A 48 9.00 -17.46 -0.69
N ILE A 49 9.64 -16.47 -1.32
CA ILE A 49 9.89 -16.45 -2.77
C ILE A 49 10.68 -17.70 -3.21
N SER A 50 11.75 -18.05 -2.48
CA SER A 50 12.56 -19.23 -2.77
C SER A 50 11.77 -20.53 -2.69
N LYS A 51 10.91 -20.69 -1.67
CA LYS A 51 10.03 -21.85 -1.53
C LYS A 51 9.01 -21.92 -2.67
N LEU A 52 8.39 -20.80 -3.04
CA LEU A 52 7.45 -20.75 -4.16
C LEU A 52 8.12 -21.12 -5.49
N ALA A 53 9.32 -20.60 -5.75
CA ALA A 53 10.09 -20.93 -6.95
C ALA A 53 10.41 -22.44 -7.04
N SER A 54 10.66 -23.10 -5.90
CA SER A 54 10.88 -24.55 -5.88
C SER A 54 9.64 -25.38 -6.22
N LEU A 55 8.43 -24.82 -6.04
CA LEU A 55 7.16 -25.48 -6.33
C LEU A 55 6.67 -25.23 -7.75
N GLN A 56 7.15 -24.18 -8.43
CA GLN A 56 6.64 -23.70 -9.72
C GLN A 56 6.64 -24.76 -10.84
N HIS A 57 7.51 -25.77 -10.75
CA HIS A 57 7.62 -26.85 -11.75
C HIS A 57 7.15 -28.21 -11.22
N SER A 58 6.38 -28.24 -10.13
CA SER A 58 5.82 -29.47 -9.60
C SER A 58 4.54 -29.87 -10.36
N ALA A 59 4.36 -31.16 -10.62
CA ALA A 59 3.13 -31.68 -11.22
C ALA A 59 1.89 -31.34 -10.38
N GLU A 60 2.05 -31.29 -9.06
CA GLU A 60 1.00 -30.93 -8.10
C GLU A 60 0.47 -29.50 -8.33
N VAL A 61 1.34 -28.55 -8.69
CA VAL A 61 0.94 -27.17 -8.98
C VAL A 61 0.08 -27.09 -10.25
N ASP A 62 0.43 -27.85 -11.29
CA ASP A 62 -0.33 -27.94 -12.53
C ASP A 62 -1.69 -28.61 -12.31
N GLU A 63 -1.72 -29.72 -11.55
CA GLU A 63 -2.94 -30.46 -11.20
C GLU A 63 -3.92 -29.61 -10.38
N LEU A 64 -3.40 -28.81 -9.45
CA LEU A 64 -4.20 -27.92 -8.60
C LEU A 64 -4.54 -26.58 -9.29
N GLY A 65 -4.00 -26.32 -10.48
CA GLY A 65 -4.22 -25.07 -11.23
C GLY A 65 -3.72 -23.83 -10.50
N ILE A 66 -2.67 -23.94 -9.69
CA ILE A 66 -2.15 -22.85 -8.88
C ILE A 66 -1.36 -21.88 -9.75
N ASN A 67 -1.77 -20.61 -9.77
CA ASN A 67 -1.07 -19.56 -10.51
C ASN A 67 -0.32 -18.62 -9.55
N PHE A 68 0.99 -18.78 -9.44
CA PHE A 68 1.83 -17.92 -8.60
C PHE A 68 2.05 -16.51 -9.16
N ASN A 69 1.73 -16.25 -10.44
CA ASN A 69 1.95 -14.94 -11.07
C ASN A 69 1.06 -13.83 -10.49
N THR A 70 0.03 -14.18 -9.72
CA THR A 70 -0.81 -13.21 -9.00
C THR A 70 -0.14 -12.66 -7.74
N LEU A 71 0.93 -13.30 -7.26
CA LEU A 71 1.65 -12.89 -6.07
C LEU A 71 2.58 -11.73 -6.39
N LYS A 72 2.43 -10.63 -5.66
CA LYS A 72 3.30 -9.46 -5.83
C LYS A 72 4.37 -9.43 -4.74
N PHE A 73 5.61 -9.66 -5.14
CA PHE A 73 6.81 -9.44 -4.34
C PHE A 73 7.73 -8.45 -5.07
N GLU A 74 7.33 -7.18 -5.12
CA GLU A 74 7.99 -6.18 -5.95
C GLU A 74 9.11 -5.47 -5.15
N PRO A 75 10.40 -5.64 -5.51
CA PRO A 75 11.48 -4.92 -4.87
C PRO A 75 11.48 -3.46 -5.32
N ILE A 76 11.67 -2.55 -4.36
CA ILE A 76 11.77 -1.12 -4.61
C ILE A 76 12.84 -0.49 -3.72
N GLU A 77 13.39 0.63 -4.15
CA GLU A 77 14.41 1.36 -3.41
C GLU A 77 13.80 2.50 -2.58
N TYR A 78 14.43 2.78 -1.44
CA TYR A 78 14.15 3.97 -0.64
C TYR A 78 15.44 4.50 -0.03
N ARG A 79 15.44 5.78 0.36
CA ARG A 79 16.53 6.39 1.14
C ARG A 79 16.21 6.28 2.62
N ASP A 80 17.13 5.72 3.39
CA ASP A 80 16.99 5.67 4.84
C ASP A 80 17.37 7.01 5.50
N ASN A 81 17.21 7.08 6.83
CA ASN A 81 17.55 8.26 7.63
C ASN A 81 19.06 8.61 7.64
N ARG A 82 19.92 7.73 7.11
CA ARG A 82 21.36 7.94 6.93
C ARG A 82 21.71 8.26 5.47
N ASN A 83 20.71 8.56 4.64
CA ASN A 83 20.82 8.83 3.22
C ASN A 83 21.43 7.68 2.40
N ARG A 84 21.31 6.44 2.89
CA ARG A 84 21.73 5.24 2.16
C ARG A 84 20.57 4.73 1.34
N ILE A 85 20.85 4.25 0.13
CA ILE A 85 19.87 3.52 -0.67
C ILE A 85 19.69 2.14 -0.03
N GLN A 86 18.44 1.77 0.23
CA GLN A 86 18.03 0.51 0.82
C GLN A 86 16.86 -0.07 0.03
N GLU A 87 16.76 -1.38 -0.01
CA GLU A 87 15.66 -2.08 -0.65
C GLU A 87 14.53 -2.38 0.36
N LYS A 88 13.28 -2.18 -0.05
CA LYS A 88 12.06 -2.69 0.57
C LYS A 88 11.21 -3.40 -0.49
N TYR A 89 10.11 -4.02 -0.08
CA TYR A 89 9.24 -4.78 -0.98
C TYR A 89 7.81 -4.29 -0.86
N PHE A 90 7.13 -4.14 -1.99
CA PHE A 90 5.67 -4.07 -2.03
C PHE A 90 5.07 -5.47 -2.11
N LEU A 91 4.06 -5.70 -1.28
CA LEU A 91 3.33 -6.94 -1.19
C LEU A 91 1.84 -6.69 -1.37
N ASN A 92 1.21 -7.40 -2.29
CA ASN A 92 -0.25 -7.48 -2.32
C ASN A 92 -0.77 -8.40 -1.21
N PHE A 93 -2.09 -8.49 -1.07
CA PHE A 93 -2.71 -9.23 0.03
C PHE A 93 -2.23 -10.70 0.10
N ASP A 94 -2.22 -11.42 -1.02
CA ASP A 94 -1.87 -12.83 -1.06
C ASP A 94 -0.39 -13.06 -0.69
N ALA A 95 0.51 -12.24 -1.25
CA ALA A 95 1.93 -12.27 -0.89
C ALA A 95 2.16 -11.94 0.60
N PHE A 96 1.47 -10.93 1.12
CA PHE A 96 1.49 -10.58 2.54
C PHE A 96 1.04 -11.75 3.42
N MET A 97 -0.04 -12.43 3.05
CA MET A 97 -0.55 -13.57 3.80
C MET A 97 0.48 -14.69 3.85
N LEU A 98 1.09 -15.06 2.72
CA LEU A 98 2.12 -16.12 2.68
C LEU A 98 3.30 -15.83 3.61
N VAL A 99 3.79 -14.59 3.64
CA VAL A 99 4.90 -14.18 4.51
C VAL A 99 4.51 -14.22 5.99
N THR A 100 3.32 -13.71 6.31
CA THR A 100 2.88 -13.56 7.71
C THR A 100 2.24 -14.80 8.32
N MET A 101 2.05 -15.88 7.57
CA MET A 101 1.51 -17.14 8.11
C MET A 101 2.31 -17.68 9.29
N SER A 102 3.64 -17.53 9.26
CA SER A 102 4.53 -17.97 10.35
C SER A 102 4.45 -17.07 11.59
N TYR A 103 3.77 -15.92 11.52
CA TYR A 103 3.66 -14.97 12.62
C TYR A 103 2.45 -15.34 13.48
N THR A 104 2.69 -16.11 14.54
CA THR A 104 1.64 -16.83 15.30
C THR A 104 1.34 -16.28 16.70
N THR A 105 2.01 -15.20 17.12
CA THR A 105 1.73 -14.59 18.44
C THR A 105 0.31 -14.03 18.49
N GLN A 106 -0.29 -13.90 19.69
CA GLN A 106 -1.64 -13.33 19.84
C GLN A 106 -1.75 -11.92 19.23
N LYS A 107 -0.73 -11.09 19.45
CA LYS A 107 -0.63 -9.75 18.83
C LYS A 107 -0.56 -9.85 17.30
N ALA A 108 0.23 -10.78 16.77
CA ALA A 108 0.30 -11.01 15.32
C ALA A 108 -1.04 -11.43 14.73
N MET A 109 -1.83 -12.25 15.42
CA MET A 109 -3.18 -12.63 14.97
C MET A 109 -4.11 -11.42 14.87
N LEU A 110 -4.13 -10.55 15.88
CA LEU A 110 -4.92 -9.31 15.84
C LEU A 110 -4.50 -8.41 14.67
N LEU A 111 -3.19 -8.28 14.45
CA LEU A 111 -2.66 -7.50 13.33
C LEU A 111 -3.06 -8.09 11.99
N LYS A 112 -2.98 -9.41 11.80
CA LYS A 112 -3.43 -10.08 10.57
C LYS A 112 -4.90 -9.78 10.28
N VAL A 113 -5.79 -9.84 11.29
CA VAL A 113 -7.20 -9.45 11.12
C VAL A 113 -7.33 -7.97 10.71
N LYS A 114 -6.56 -7.08 11.34
CA LYS A 114 -6.58 -5.65 10.98
C LYS A 114 -6.13 -5.43 9.52
N TYR A 115 -5.08 -6.12 9.07
CA TYR A 115 -4.63 -6.08 7.68
C TYR A 115 -5.70 -6.60 6.72
N ILE A 116 -6.32 -7.76 7.01
CA ILE A 116 -7.41 -8.32 6.18
C ILE A 116 -8.52 -7.28 5.99
N ASN A 117 -8.95 -6.62 7.07
CA ASN A 117 -10.00 -5.61 7.02
C ASN A 117 -9.58 -4.38 6.18
N GLU A 118 -8.34 -3.90 6.34
CA GLU A 118 -7.86 -2.75 5.57
C GLU A 118 -7.66 -3.06 4.08
N PHE A 119 -7.14 -4.24 3.75
CA PHE A 119 -7.03 -4.70 2.36
C PHE A 119 -8.41 -4.76 1.69
N ASN A 120 -9.40 -5.37 2.36
CA ASN A 120 -10.77 -5.46 1.85
C ASN A 120 -11.41 -4.06 1.69
N ARG A 121 -11.24 -3.19 2.70
CA ARG A 121 -11.76 -1.81 2.66
C ARG A 121 -11.21 -1.04 1.47
N MET A 122 -9.89 -1.08 1.27
CA MET A 122 -9.24 -0.36 0.18
C MET A 122 -9.56 -0.99 -1.18
N LYS A 123 -9.66 -2.32 -1.27
CA LYS A 123 -10.01 -3.01 -2.52
C LYS A 123 -11.41 -2.61 -2.98
N ASN A 124 -12.37 -2.60 -2.05
CA ASN A 124 -13.73 -2.13 -2.33
C ASN A 124 -13.75 -0.65 -2.72
N HIS A 125 -12.91 0.18 -2.09
CA HIS A 125 -12.81 1.60 -2.44
C HIS A 125 -12.36 1.80 -3.89
N ILE A 126 -11.28 1.14 -4.30
CA ILE A 126 -10.76 1.21 -5.67
C ILE A 126 -11.80 0.68 -6.67
N GLN A 127 -12.42 -0.47 -6.39
CA GLN A 127 -13.45 -1.06 -7.24
C GLN A 127 -14.68 -0.16 -7.42
N ASN A 128 -15.06 0.59 -6.38
CA ASN A 128 -16.18 1.53 -6.46
C ASN A 128 -15.80 2.82 -7.21
N GLN A 129 -14.55 3.26 -7.15
CA GLN A 129 -14.06 4.41 -7.92
C GLN A 129 -13.94 4.11 -9.43
N GLN A 130 -13.58 2.87 -9.79
CA GLN A 130 -13.45 2.44 -11.18
C GLN A 130 -14.80 2.20 -11.88
N GLN A 131 -15.91 2.17 -11.14
CA GLN A 131 -17.25 2.16 -11.71
C GLN A 131 -17.58 3.57 -12.21
N VAL A 132 -17.07 3.92 -13.40
CA VAL A 132 -17.55 5.09 -14.13
C VAL A 132 -19.01 4.82 -14.48
N PRO A 133 -19.96 5.63 -13.97
CA PRO A 133 -21.35 5.47 -14.30
C PRO A 133 -21.54 5.64 -15.80
N THR A 134 -22.29 4.74 -16.42
CA THR A 134 -22.62 4.80 -17.84
C THR A 134 -23.86 5.64 -18.11
N ASP A 135 -24.67 5.93 -17.09
CA ASP A 135 -25.84 6.79 -17.25
C ASP A 135 -25.45 8.29 -17.17
N PRO A 136 -26.04 9.15 -18.04
CA PRO A 136 -25.67 10.57 -18.09
C PRO A 136 -25.86 11.35 -16.79
N MET A 137 -26.82 10.96 -15.94
CA MET A 137 -27.13 11.68 -14.72
C MET A 137 -26.08 11.41 -13.65
N SER A 138 -25.63 10.17 -13.52
CA SER A 138 -24.55 9.81 -12.60
C SER A 138 -23.21 10.36 -13.05
N ILE A 139 -22.96 10.46 -14.37
CA ILE A 139 -21.79 11.21 -14.90
C ILE A 139 -21.87 12.67 -14.44
N LEU A 140 -23.01 13.34 -14.64
CA LEU A 140 -23.20 14.72 -14.24
C LEU A 140 -22.99 14.90 -12.72
N LYS A 141 -23.52 13.99 -11.90
CA LYS A 141 -23.34 14.00 -10.45
C LYS A 141 -21.87 13.87 -10.05
N LEU A 142 -21.12 12.93 -10.64
CA LEU A 142 -19.68 12.80 -10.39
C LEU A 142 -18.90 14.04 -10.80
N THR A 143 -19.22 14.63 -11.97
CA THR A 143 -18.56 15.88 -12.39
C THR A 143 -18.82 17.01 -11.40
N PHE A 144 -20.02 17.08 -10.83
CA PHE A 144 -20.36 18.07 -9.83
C PHE A 144 -19.59 17.84 -8.51
N GLU A 145 -19.53 16.60 -8.02
CA GLU A 145 -18.77 16.22 -6.82
C GLU A 145 -17.27 16.56 -6.97
N ALA A 146 -16.68 16.28 -8.14
CA ALA A 146 -15.29 16.64 -8.45
C ALA A 146 -15.06 18.16 -8.43
N LEU A 147 -15.99 18.95 -8.99
CA LEU A 147 -15.92 20.41 -9.00
C LEU A 147 -16.07 21.00 -7.58
N GLU A 148 -16.93 20.43 -6.74
CA GLU A 148 -17.06 20.87 -5.34
C GLU A 148 -15.78 20.58 -4.53
N GLY A 149 -15.18 19.41 -4.70
CA GLY A 149 -13.91 19.07 -4.05
C GLY A 149 -12.80 20.06 -4.41
N GLN A 150 -12.64 20.37 -5.71
CA GLN A 150 -11.66 21.36 -6.16
C GLN A 150 -11.91 22.77 -5.59
N LYS A 151 -13.17 23.17 -5.44
CA LYS A 151 -13.51 24.46 -4.84
C LYS A 151 -13.08 24.53 -3.37
N GLN A 152 -13.26 23.44 -2.60
CA GLN A 152 -12.85 23.39 -1.20
C GLN A 152 -11.32 23.44 -1.05
N GLU A 153 -10.58 22.69 -1.90
CA GLU A 153 -9.11 22.76 -1.92
C GLU A 153 -8.61 24.17 -2.25
N LEU A 154 -9.19 24.82 -3.27
CA LEU A 154 -8.84 26.21 -3.62
C LEU A 154 -9.12 27.20 -2.49
N GLN A 155 -10.17 26.99 -1.70
CA GLN A 155 -10.48 27.82 -0.54
C GLN A 155 -9.43 27.67 0.56
N HIS A 156 -9.04 26.42 0.86
CA HIS A 156 -7.98 26.13 1.83
C HIS A 156 -6.63 26.73 1.38
N ILE A 157 -6.21 26.48 0.14
CA ILE A 157 -4.97 27.04 -0.43
C ILE A 157 -4.99 28.57 -0.37
N LYS A 158 -6.13 29.21 -0.67
CA LYS A 158 -6.25 30.66 -0.59
C LYS A 158 -6.12 31.18 0.85
N SER A 159 -6.60 30.43 1.84
CA SER A 159 -6.42 30.75 3.26
C SER A 159 -4.94 30.66 3.64
N ASP A 160 -4.29 29.54 3.33
CA ASP A 160 -2.89 29.32 3.69
C ASP A 160 -1.96 30.37 3.05
N VAL A 161 -2.21 30.73 1.78
CA VAL A 161 -1.46 31.79 1.08
C VAL A 161 -1.70 33.16 1.73
N LYS A 162 -2.91 33.43 2.23
CA LYS A 162 -3.21 34.69 2.93
C LYS A 162 -2.46 34.74 4.27
N ASP A 163 -2.48 33.67 5.04
CA ASP A 163 -1.81 33.58 6.34
C ASP A 163 -0.28 33.69 6.21
N LEU A 164 0.30 33.17 5.11
CA LEU A 164 1.73 33.36 4.80
C LEU A 164 2.09 34.79 4.42
N ARG A 165 1.18 35.52 3.74
CA ARG A 165 1.40 36.93 3.38
C ARG A 165 1.25 37.88 4.56
N GLU A 166 0.41 37.55 5.54
CA GLU A 166 0.18 38.39 6.72
C GLU A 166 1.25 38.19 7.82
N ASN A 167 2.02 37.09 7.76
CA ASN A 167 3.10 36.76 8.70
C ASN A 167 4.53 37.06 8.18
N ALA A 168 4.66 37.77 7.05
CA ALA A 168 5.93 38.19 6.44
C ALA A 168 6.11 39.70 6.52
#